data_AF-A0A2N0H4P6-F1
#
_entry.id   AF-A0A2N0H4P6-F1
#
_cell.length_a   1.000
_cell.length_b   1.000
_cell.length_c   1.000
_cell.angle_alpha   90.00
_cell.angle_beta   90.00
_cell.angle_gamma   90.00
#
_symmetry.space_group_name_H-M   'P 1'
#
loop_
_entity.id
_entity.type
_entity.pdbx_description
1 polymer ?
#
loop_
_entity_poly.entity_id
_entity_poly.type
_entity_poly.pdbx_seq_one_letter_code
_entity_poly.pdbx_strand_id
1 'polypeptide(L)'
;MQVQPYLLVSDTVLDAVAGPLRRVAEDWCTAWGIPTSSMDFDCKRAWEAQAVCPDASWRAVHSRGDETWWCACTPEWNLQLRHAMFPLGVAEPLQASPTGMADEAADAASEALFESLSGIAQGGTPLAPPAEAWLRGAGVVALRLGLGKQSMYVIVSQAAVSRITQQMGHAAGRLAPLAAVNYLHALRNIPLSLPLEIGRAEVGLGSLMLLGVGDVIRLDTLADRPLTVMGPGGDALFDAYLGLADQKVALEVVRRD
;
A
#
# COMPACT_ATOMS: atom_id res chain seq x y z
N MET A 1 -15.61 1.69 -9.17
CA MET A 1 -14.51 2.30 -8.40
C MET A 1 -14.70 1.89 -6.94
N GLN A 2 -13.98 0.87 -6.46
CA GLN A 2 -14.04 0.48 -5.05
C GLN A 2 -13.14 1.44 -4.26
N VAL A 3 -13.72 2.19 -3.32
CA VAL A 3 -12.97 3.09 -2.44
C VAL A 3 -12.55 2.28 -1.22
N GLN A 4 -11.26 1.95 -1.12
CA GLN A 4 -10.72 1.37 0.11
C GLN A 4 -10.34 2.50 1.09
N PRO A 5 -10.72 2.39 2.38
CA PRO A 5 -10.37 3.38 3.39
C PRO A 5 -8.87 3.35 3.68
N TYR A 6 -8.18 4.45 3.40
CA TYR A 6 -6.76 4.62 3.71
C TYR A 6 -6.56 4.69 5.25
N LEU A 7 -5.82 3.73 5.81
CA LEU A 7 -5.43 3.70 7.22
C LEU A 7 -3.91 3.50 7.34
N LEU A 8 -3.24 4.52 7.83
CA LEU A 8 -1.82 4.43 8.15
C LEU A 8 -1.66 3.81 9.55
N VAL A 9 -1.07 2.62 9.62
CA VAL A 9 -0.70 1.96 10.89
C VAL A 9 0.52 2.67 11.46
N SER A 10 0.37 3.48 12.51
CA SER A 10 1.50 4.09 13.24
C SER A 10 2.23 3.04 14.10
N ASP A 11 3.42 3.36 14.61
CA ASP A 11 4.15 2.46 15.54
C ASP A 11 3.31 2.17 16.79
N THR A 12 2.59 3.16 17.33
CA THR A 12 1.70 2.96 18.47
C THR A 12 0.56 1.99 18.18
N VAL A 13 -0.02 2.04 16.97
CA VAL A 13 -1.06 1.07 16.56
C VAL A 13 -0.45 -0.31 16.39
N LEU A 14 0.76 -0.39 15.82
CA LEU A 14 1.48 -1.65 15.64
C LEU A 14 1.78 -2.31 17.00
N ASP A 15 2.28 -1.55 17.98
CA ASP A 15 2.54 -2.02 19.34
C ASP A 15 1.27 -2.49 20.05
N ALA A 16 0.16 -1.74 19.88
CA ALA A 16 -1.14 -2.09 20.44
C ALA A 16 -1.72 -3.39 19.87
N VAL A 17 -1.38 -3.74 18.62
CA VAL A 17 -1.73 -5.03 18.01
C VAL A 17 -0.73 -6.11 18.42
N ALA A 18 0.56 -5.81 18.41
CA ALA A 18 1.64 -6.76 18.69
C ALA A 18 1.57 -7.31 20.12
N GLY A 19 1.27 -6.46 21.11
CA GLY A 19 1.25 -6.85 22.53
C GLY A 19 0.27 -8.00 22.83
N PRO A 20 -1.04 -7.84 22.54
CA PRO A 20 -2.03 -8.90 22.75
C PRO A 20 -1.72 -10.18 21.98
N LEU A 21 -1.31 -10.07 20.71
CA LEU A 21 -1.01 -11.24 19.88
C LEU A 21 0.24 -11.99 20.32
N ARG A 22 1.26 -11.28 20.81
CA ARG A 22 2.43 -11.89 21.45
C ARG A 22 2.02 -12.67 22.69
N ARG A 23 1.19 -12.09 23.55
CA ARG A 23 0.70 -12.76 24.76
C ARG A 23 -0.09 -14.03 24.44
N VAL A 24 -0.96 -13.98 23.44
CA VAL A 24 -1.68 -15.16 22.95
C VAL A 24 -0.72 -16.26 22.48
N ALA A 25 0.35 -15.89 21.77
CA ALA A 25 1.35 -16.85 21.30
C ALA A 25 2.18 -17.44 22.46
N GLU A 26 2.50 -16.65 23.48
CA GLU A 26 3.17 -17.10 24.71
C GLU A 26 2.30 -18.03 25.55
N ASP A 27 1.01 -17.69 25.72
CA ASP A 27 0.02 -18.53 26.42
C ASP A 27 -0.17 -19.87 25.68
N TRP A 28 -0.23 -19.83 24.34
CA TRP A 28 -0.26 -21.03 23.51
C TRP A 28 1.01 -21.88 23.67
N CYS A 29 2.21 -21.28 23.64
CA CYS A 29 3.45 -22.01 23.88
C CYS A 29 3.43 -22.75 25.22
N THR A 30 2.96 -22.07 26.26
CA THR A 30 2.84 -22.64 27.60
C THR A 30 1.87 -23.82 27.63
N ALA A 31 0.71 -23.70 26.96
CA ALA A 31 -0.28 -24.77 26.87
C ALA A 31 0.23 -26.03 26.16
N TRP A 32 1.14 -25.86 25.17
CA TRP A 32 1.71 -26.94 24.38
C TRP A 32 3.11 -27.39 24.86
N GLY A 33 3.59 -26.87 25.99
CA GLY A 33 4.88 -27.25 26.58
C GLY A 33 6.11 -26.77 25.79
N ILE A 34 5.94 -25.79 24.90
CA ILE A 34 7.02 -25.20 24.10
C ILE A 34 7.63 -24.04 24.90
N PRO A 35 8.97 -23.97 25.07
CA PRO A 35 9.59 -22.82 25.70
C PRO A 35 9.31 -21.54 24.90
N THR A 36 8.82 -20.50 25.54
CA THR A 36 8.50 -19.22 24.87
C THR A 36 9.73 -18.60 24.20
N SER A 37 10.93 -18.85 24.73
CA SER A 37 12.21 -18.41 24.13
C SER A 37 12.54 -19.09 22.80
N SER A 38 11.88 -20.21 22.47
CA SER A 38 12.07 -20.92 21.21
C SER A 38 11.27 -20.30 20.06
N MET A 39 10.27 -19.46 20.38
CA MET A 39 9.39 -18.86 19.40
C MET A 39 9.68 -17.37 19.22
N ASP A 40 10.20 -17.02 18.04
CA ASP A 40 10.41 -15.64 17.65
C ASP A 40 9.08 -15.00 17.25
N PHE A 41 8.85 -13.75 17.65
CA PHE A 41 7.67 -12.99 17.28
C PHE A 41 8.08 -11.65 16.67
N ASP A 42 7.69 -11.43 15.42
CA ASP A 42 7.86 -10.17 14.68
C ASP A 42 6.50 -9.67 14.18
N CYS A 43 6.25 -8.38 14.34
CA CYS A 43 4.99 -7.74 13.93
C CYS A 43 5.34 -6.46 13.18
N LYS A 44 4.91 -6.38 11.92
CA LYS A 44 5.24 -5.29 10.99
C LYS A 44 4.03 -4.85 10.22
N ARG A 45 4.12 -3.70 9.58
CA ARG A 45 3.13 -3.30 8.57
C ARG A 45 3.25 -4.24 7.37
N ALA A 46 2.14 -4.63 6.75
CA ALA A 46 2.19 -5.57 5.63
C ALA A 46 3.13 -5.08 4.51
N TRP A 47 3.09 -3.80 4.16
CA TRP A 47 3.94 -3.21 3.12
C TRP A 47 5.45 -3.17 3.47
N GLU A 48 5.82 -3.35 4.75
CA GLU A 48 7.22 -3.47 5.19
C GLU A 48 7.70 -4.92 5.20
N ALA A 49 6.75 -5.87 5.26
CA ALA A 49 7.01 -7.30 5.28
C ALA A 49 7.15 -7.89 3.86
N GLN A 50 7.62 -7.10 2.87
CA GLN A 50 7.63 -7.37 1.42
C GLN A 50 8.23 -8.72 0.95
N ALA A 51 8.73 -9.55 1.84
CA ALA A 51 9.28 -10.88 1.56
C ALA A 51 8.45 -12.00 2.23
N VAL A 52 7.12 -11.97 2.12
CA VAL A 52 6.35 -13.16 2.51
C VAL A 52 6.51 -14.24 1.44
N CYS A 53 6.83 -15.44 1.91
CA CYS A 53 7.32 -16.57 1.11
C CYS A 53 6.37 -16.87 -0.08
N PRO A 54 6.85 -16.82 -1.34
CA PRO A 54 6.02 -17.03 -2.53
C PRO A 54 5.47 -18.45 -2.63
N ASP A 55 6.12 -19.42 -1.97
CA ASP A 55 5.74 -20.83 -1.98
C ASP A 55 4.78 -21.21 -0.84
N ALA A 56 4.28 -20.23 -0.08
CA ALA A 56 3.45 -20.51 1.09
C ALA A 56 1.99 -20.77 0.71
N SER A 57 1.43 -21.89 1.18
CA SER A 57 0.02 -22.24 1.01
C SER A 57 -0.86 -21.41 1.93
N TRP A 58 -1.36 -20.28 1.42
CA TRP A 58 -2.24 -19.38 2.17
C TRP A 58 -3.62 -19.96 2.42
N ARG A 59 -4.12 -19.75 3.63
CA ARG A 59 -5.51 -20.00 4.04
C ARG A 59 -6.10 -18.71 4.62
N ALA A 60 -7.34 -18.39 4.27
CA ALA A 60 -8.10 -17.28 4.81
C ALA A 60 -9.18 -17.78 5.77
N VAL A 61 -9.29 -17.15 6.93
CA VAL A 61 -10.40 -17.33 7.86
C VAL A 61 -11.12 -16.01 8.04
N HIS A 62 -12.45 -16.06 7.94
CA HIS A 62 -13.33 -14.92 8.09
C HIS A 62 -13.94 -14.97 9.49
N SER A 63 -13.80 -13.89 10.27
CA SER A 63 -14.30 -13.83 11.65
C SER A 63 -15.73 -13.30 11.68
N ARG A 64 -15.89 -12.03 11.27
CA ARG A 64 -17.06 -11.22 11.51
C ARG A 64 -17.05 -10.02 10.57
N GLY A 65 -18.07 -9.91 9.71
CA GLY A 65 -18.13 -8.84 8.71
C GLY A 65 -16.93 -8.90 7.77
N ASP A 66 -16.19 -7.79 7.69
CA ASP A 66 -15.02 -7.64 6.79
C ASP A 66 -13.69 -8.08 7.44
N GLU A 67 -13.73 -8.72 8.61
CA GLU A 67 -12.53 -9.25 9.26
C GLU A 67 -12.05 -10.55 8.60
N THR A 68 -10.98 -10.44 7.83
CA THR A 68 -10.26 -11.58 7.29
C THR A 68 -8.87 -11.70 7.92
N TRP A 69 -8.49 -12.94 8.22
CA TRP A 69 -7.15 -13.33 8.65
C TRP A 69 -6.60 -14.30 7.62
N TRP A 70 -5.37 -14.09 7.18
CA TRP A 70 -4.68 -15.04 6.32
C TRP A 70 -3.53 -15.68 7.08
N CYS A 71 -3.34 -16.98 6.96
CA CYS A 71 -2.18 -17.66 7.49
C CYS A 71 -1.50 -18.51 6.41
N ALA A 72 -0.18 -18.58 6.48
CA ALA A 72 0.60 -19.52 5.71
C ALA A 72 1.81 -19.97 6.53
N CYS A 73 2.19 -21.24 6.39
CA CYS A 73 3.35 -21.79 7.06
C CYS A 73 4.41 -22.15 6.03
N THR A 74 5.69 -22.05 6.40
CA THR A 74 6.77 -22.59 5.58
C THR A 74 6.68 -24.12 5.51
N PRO A 75 7.27 -24.74 4.45
CA PRO A 75 7.44 -26.18 4.42
C PRO A 75 8.17 -26.64 5.69
N GLU A 76 7.74 -27.75 6.30
CA GLU A 76 8.31 -28.29 7.56
C GLU A 76 7.93 -27.57 8.86
N TRP A 77 7.04 -26.57 8.85
CA TRP A 77 6.53 -25.95 10.09
C TRP A 77 6.02 -26.99 11.11
N ASN A 78 5.21 -27.95 10.68
CA ASN A 78 4.67 -28.99 11.57
C ASN A 78 5.75 -29.96 12.06
N LEU A 79 6.77 -30.25 11.25
CA LEU A 79 7.92 -31.05 11.67
C LEU A 79 8.68 -30.34 12.80
N GLN A 80 8.88 -29.03 12.67
CA GLN A 80 9.58 -28.23 13.66
C GLN A 80 8.75 -28.06 14.96
N LEU A 81 7.43 -27.91 14.84
CA LEU A 81 6.50 -27.95 15.97
C LEU A 81 6.59 -29.27 16.73
N ARG A 82 6.56 -30.39 16.00
CA ARG A 82 6.71 -31.73 16.56
C ARG A 82 8.01 -31.86 17.37
N HIS A 83 9.13 -31.38 16.82
CA HIS A 83 10.41 -31.39 17.54
C HIS A 83 10.43 -30.51 18.78
N ALA A 84 9.70 -29.39 18.79
CA ALA A 84 9.59 -28.51 19.94
C ALA A 84 8.70 -29.11 21.06
N MET A 85 7.60 -29.77 20.69
CA MET A 85 6.66 -30.40 21.63
C MET A 85 7.18 -31.73 22.19
N PHE A 86 7.86 -32.52 21.35
CA PHE A 86 8.39 -33.83 21.68
C PHE A 86 9.90 -33.86 21.43
N PRO A 87 10.70 -33.19 22.28
CA PRO A 87 12.16 -33.22 22.14
C PRO A 87 12.62 -34.66 22.21
N LEU A 88 13.38 -35.10 21.21
CA LEU A 88 13.96 -36.44 21.17
C LEU A 88 14.91 -36.59 22.37
N GLY A 89 14.44 -37.25 23.42
CA GLY A 89 15.29 -37.65 24.54
C GLY A 89 16.42 -38.54 24.01
N VAL A 90 17.62 -38.38 24.56
CA VAL A 90 18.88 -39.02 24.13
C VAL A 90 18.87 -40.57 24.23
N ALA A 91 17.75 -41.20 24.54
CA ALA A 91 17.64 -42.66 24.61
C ALA A 91 16.21 -43.14 24.38
N GLU A 92 15.74 -43.15 23.13
CA GLU A 92 14.70 -44.11 22.73
C GLU A 92 15.16 -44.96 21.55
N PRO A 93 14.96 -46.29 21.61
CA PRO A 93 15.34 -47.19 20.54
C PRO A 93 14.47 -46.94 19.31
N LEU A 94 15.10 -47.09 18.15
CA LEU A 94 14.62 -46.98 16.75
C LEU A 94 13.38 -47.84 16.38
N GLN A 95 12.55 -48.25 17.32
CA GLN A 95 11.27 -48.88 17.02
C GLN A 95 10.23 -47.80 16.79
N ALA A 96 9.99 -47.54 15.50
CA ALA A 96 8.93 -46.72 14.93
C ALA A 96 7.71 -46.54 15.86
N SER A 97 7.73 -45.49 16.68
CA SER A 97 6.49 -44.92 17.20
C SER A 97 5.59 -44.58 16.02
N PRO A 98 4.26 -44.78 16.13
CA PRO A 98 3.34 -44.45 15.05
C PRO A 98 3.46 -42.96 14.76
N THR A 99 4.12 -42.63 13.64
CA THR A 99 4.38 -41.25 13.19
C THR A 99 3.10 -40.42 13.14
N GLY A 100 1.95 -41.07 12.93
CA GLY A 100 0.64 -40.43 12.87
C GLY A 100 0.28 -39.58 14.09
N MET A 101 0.49 -40.04 15.33
CA MET A 101 -0.02 -39.30 16.50
C MET A 101 0.76 -38.00 16.76
N ALA A 102 2.06 -38.00 16.51
CA ALA A 102 2.90 -36.81 16.69
C ALA A 102 2.68 -35.79 15.56
N ASP A 103 2.40 -36.27 14.35
CA ASP A 103 2.05 -35.42 13.21
C ASP A 103 0.63 -34.81 13.40
N GLU A 104 -0.35 -35.61 13.83
CA GLU A 104 -1.69 -35.15 14.20
C GLU A 104 -1.64 -34.11 15.34
N ALA A 105 -0.78 -34.32 16.34
CA ALA A 105 -0.60 -33.35 17.42
C ALA A 105 0.02 -32.03 16.92
N ALA A 106 0.96 -32.08 15.98
CA ALA A 106 1.54 -30.87 15.39
C ALA A 106 0.54 -30.11 14.50
N ASP A 107 -0.27 -30.83 13.73
CA ASP A 107 -1.36 -30.25 12.94
C ASP A 107 -2.39 -29.56 13.86
N ALA A 108 -2.84 -30.26 14.90
CA ALA A 108 -3.76 -29.72 15.90
C ALA A 108 -3.15 -28.53 16.64
N ALA A 109 -1.86 -28.56 16.97
CA ALA A 109 -1.16 -27.45 17.60
C ALA A 109 -1.11 -26.22 16.68
N SER A 110 -0.80 -26.42 15.39
CA SER A 110 -0.78 -25.33 14.41
C SER A 110 -2.17 -24.73 14.18
N GLU A 111 -3.22 -25.56 14.18
CA GLU A 111 -4.61 -25.08 14.07
C GLU A 111 -5.03 -24.31 15.33
N ALA A 112 -4.75 -24.86 16.51
CA ALA A 112 -5.02 -24.20 17.80
C ALA A 112 -4.27 -22.87 17.96
N LEU A 113 -3.04 -22.75 17.43
CA LEU A 113 -2.29 -21.48 17.43
C LEU A 113 -3.02 -20.42 16.61
N PHE A 114 -3.44 -20.80 15.40
CA PHE A 114 -4.12 -19.87 14.52
C PHE A 114 -5.52 -19.51 15.04
N GLU A 115 -6.25 -20.47 15.61
CA GLU A 115 -7.51 -20.24 16.31
C GLU A 115 -7.31 -19.26 17.49
N SER A 116 -6.26 -19.45 18.29
CA SER A 116 -5.97 -18.57 19.43
C SER A 116 -5.68 -17.14 18.97
N LEU A 117 -4.92 -16.96 17.88
CA LEU A 117 -4.57 -15.65 17.33
C LEU A 117 -5.78 -14.94 16.70
N SER A 118 -6.57 -15.66 15.91
CA SER A 118 -7.70 -15.11 15.16
C SER A 118 -8.98 -15.00 16.01
N GLY A 119 -9.11 -15.84 17.04
CA GLY A 119 -10.32 -16.07 17.83
C GLY A 119 -11.37 -16.92 17.11
N ILE A 120 -10.99 -17.69 16.08
CA ILE A 120 -11.93 -18.39 15.18
C ILE A 120 -11.51 -19.85 14.99
N ALA A 121 -12.40 -20.78 15.33
CA ALA A 121 -12.17 -22.22 15.27
C ALA A 121 -12.33 -22.86 13.87
N GLN A 122 -12.53 -22.07 12.81
CA GLN A 122 -12.91 -22.61 11.50
C GLN A 122 -11.70 -22.87 10.59
N GLY A 123 -11.71 -24.03 9.94
CA GLY A 123 -10.78 -24.37 8.86
C GLY A 123 -10.87 -23.36 7.71
N GLY A 124 -9.78 -22.63 7.49
CA GLY A 124 -9.73 -21.58 6.48
C GLY A 124 -9.87 -22.08 5.04
N THR A 125 -10.34 -21.20 4.16
CA THR A 125 -10.39 -21.47 2.71
C THR A 125 -9.04 -21.17 2.07
N PRO A 126 -8.58 -21.94 1.08
CA PRO A 126 -7.34 -21.66 0.37
C PRO A 126 -7.48 -20.36 -0.43
N LEU A 127 -6.99 -19.26 0.12
CA LEU A 127 -7.10 -17.92 -0.43
C LEU A 127 -5.93 -17.09 0.06
N ALA A 128 -5.20 -16.47 -0.87
CA ALA A 128 -4.11 -15.56 -0.56
C ALA A 128 -4.62 -14.17 -0.18
N PRO A 129 -3.85 -13.38 0.59
CA PRO A 129 -4.10 -11.96 0.76
C PRO A 129 -4.17 -11.25 -0.60
N PRO A 130 -5.14 -10.37 -0.82
CA PRO A 130 -5.23 -9.61 -2.06
C PRO A 130 -4.02 -8.66 -2.20
N ALA A 131 -3.65 -8.30 -3.42
CA ALA A 131 -2.45 -7.49 -3.68
C ALA A 131 -2.50 -6.12 -2.97
N GLU A 132 -3.71 -5.58 -2.81
CA GLU A 132 -4.01 -4.32 -2.14
C GLU A 132 -3.63 -4.35 -0.65
N ALA A 133 -3.60 -5.52 -0.01
CA ALA A 133 -3.19 -5.68 1.38
C ALA A 133 -1.72 -5.27 1.62
N TRP A 134 -0.91 -5.29 0.57
CA TRP A 134 0.51 -4.92 0.60
C TRP A 134 0.78 -3.46 0.25
N LEU A 135 -0.25 -2.69 -0.11
CA LEU A 135 -0.09 -1.27 -0.42
C LEU A 135 0.11 -0.43 0.85
N ARG A 136 0.86 0.65 0.71
CA ARG A 136 1.05 1.61 1.81
C ARG A 136 -0.30 2.24 2.17
N GLY A 137 -0.66 2.15 3.45
CA GLY A 137 -1.94 2.68 3.97
C GLY A 137 -3.13 1.75 3.82
N ALA A 138 -2.91 0.46 3.50
CA ALA A 138 -3.96 -0.55 3.50
C ALA A 138 -4.49 -0.89 4.91
N GLY A 139 -3.86 -0.40 5.98
CA GLY A 139 -4.25 -0.70 7.36
C GLY A 139 -3.96 -2.14 7.81
N VAL A 140 -3.20 -2.91 7.03
CA VAL A 140 -2.93 -4.34 7.26
C VAL A 140 -1.62 -4.53 8.03
N VAL A 141 -1.64 -5.47 8.96
CA VAL A 141 -0.48 -5.88 9.79
C VAL A 141 -0.07 -7.30 9.40
N ALA A 142 1.24 -7.54 9.34
CA ALA A 142 1.85 -8.84 9.10
C ALA A 142 2.59 -9.31 10.35
N LEU A 143 2.32 -10.54 10.76
CA LEU A 143 2.95 -11.21 11.89
C LEU A 143 3.80 -12.35 11.35
N ARG A 144 4.97 -12.55 11.95
CA ARG A 144 5.82 -13.72 11.74
C ARG A 144 6.09 -14.38 13.07
N LEU A 145 5.70 -15.64 13.18
CA LEU A 145 6.02 -16.53 14.29
C LEU A 145 7.10 -17.49 13.81
N GLY A 146 8.32 -17.34 14.33
CA GLY A 146 9.46 -18.18 13.96
C GLY A 146 9.68 -19.29 14.96
N LEU A 147 9.95 -20.50 14.50
CA LEU A 147 10.40 -21.62 15.33
C LEU A 147 11.61 -22.22 14.63
N GLY A 148 12.81 -21.94 15.15
CA GLY A 148 14.06 -22.28 14.45
C GLY A 148 14.16 -21.61 13.08
N LYS A 149 14.23 -22.40 12.00
CA LYS A 149 14.28 -21.90 10.61
C LYS A 149 12.91 -21.78 9.94
N GLN A 150 11.87 -22.30 10.60
CA GLN A 150 10.52 -22.34 10.05
C GLN A 150 9.69 -21.18 10.57
N SER A 151 8.69 -20.76 9.82
CA SER A 151 7.87 -19.62 10.18
C SER A 151 6.41 -19.79 9.77
N MET A 152 5.53 -19.36 10.65
CA MET A 152 4.13 -19.09 10.35
C MET A 152 3.96 -17.59 10.12
N TYR A 153 3.38 -17.24 8.98
CA TYR A 153 3.03 -15.88 8.61
C TYR A 153 1.53 -15.69 8.80
N VAL A 154 1.13 -14.60 9.45
CA VAL A 154 -0.26 -14.24 9.65
C VAL A 154 -0.49 -12.80 9.19
N ILE A 155 -1.44 -12.59 8.29
CA ILE A 155 -1.83 -11.27 7.80
C ILE A 155 -3.18 -10.92 8.38
N VAL A 156 -3.26 -9.76 9.02
CA VAL A 156 -4.43 -9.28 9.74
C VAL A 156 -5.04 -8.13 8.96
N SER A 157 -6.27 -8.31 8.47
CA SER A 157 -7.01 -7.27 7.76
C SER A 157 -7.17 -5.99 8.59
N GLN A 158 -7.40 -4.87 7.89
CA GLN A 158 -7.67 -3.57 8.50
C GLN A 158 -8.82 -3.59 9.51
N ALA A 159 -9.89 -4.34 9.23
CA ALA A 159 -11.03 -4.46 10.12
C ALA A 159 -10.64 -5.13 11.45
N ALA A 160 -9.85 -6.20 11.38
CA ALA A 160 -9.37 -6.91 12.58
C ALA A 160 -8.35 -6.07 13.37
N VAL A 161 -7.43 -5.37 12.69
CA VAL A 161 -6.52 -4.40 13.32
C VAL A 161 -7.30 -3.31 14.07
N SER A 162 -8.35 -2.77 13.43
CA SER A 162 -9.19 -1.73 14.03
C SER A 162 -9.95 -2.25 15.25
N ARG A 163 -10.42 -3.50 15.23
CA ARG A 163 -11.08 -4.10 16.40
C ARG A 163 -10.11 -4.31 17.56
N ILE A 164 -8.95 -4.92 17.32
CA ILE A 164 -7.95 -5.21 18.36
C ILE A 164 -7.52 -3.91 19.06
N THR A 165 -7.25 -2.88 18.27
CA THR A 165 -6.84 -1.57 18.79
C THR A 165 -7.95 -0.90 19.61
N GLN A 166 -9.20 -0.94 19.14
CA GLN A 166 -10.37 -0.45 19.90
C GLN A 166 -10.53 -1.17 21.24
N GLN A 167 -10.32 -2.49 21.29
CA GLN A 167 -10.39 -3.27 22.54
C GLN A 167 -9.30 -2.86 23.55
N MET A 168 -8.14 -2.43 23.06
CA MET A 168 -7.03 -1.93 23.88
C MET A 168 -7.21 -0.46 24.32
N GLY A 169 -8.40 0.12 24.10
CA GLY A 169 -8.67 1.53 24.40
C GLY A 169 -7.87 2.50 23.53
N HIS A 170 -7.14 1.99 22.54
CA HIS A 170 -6.54 2.81 21.51
C HIS A 170 -7.66 3.08 20.51
N ALA A 171 -8.22 4.29 20.55
CA ALA A 171 -8.97 4.76 19.40
C ALA A 171 -7.99 4.73 18.23
N ALA A 172 -8.00 3.66 17.43
CA ALA A 172 -7.26 3.58 16.17
C ALA A 172 -7.53 4.91 15.50
N GLY A 173 -6.49 5.73 15.43
CA GLY A 173 -6.63 7.15 15.19
C GLY A 173 -7.46 7.29 13.93
N ARG A 174 -8.75 7.63 14.11
CA ARG A 174 -9.43 8.46 13.15
C ARG A 174 -8.69 9.77 13.27
N LEU A 175 -7.51 9.81 12.67
CA LEU A 175 -6.84 11.04 12.32
C LEU A 175 -7.96 11.84 11.67
N ALA A 176 -8.19 13.05 12.20
CA ALA A 176 -9.21 13.92 11.65
C ALA A 176 -9.02 13.91 10.13
N PRO A 177 -10.09 13.72 9.34
CA PRO A 177 -9.97 13.70 7.89
C PRO A 177 -9.10 14.87 7.47
N LEU A 178 -8.08 14.61 6.66
CA LEU A 178 -7.14 15.64 6.21
C LEU A 178 -7.96 16.83 5.74
N ALA A 179 -7.62 18.02 6.24
CA ALA A 179 -8.31 19.23 5.86
C ALA A 179 -8.32 19.31 4.32
N ALA A 180 -9.49 19.65 3.75
CA ALA A 180 -9.61 19.78 2.30
C ALA A 180 -8.51 20.72 1.80
N VAL A 181 -7.66 20.21 0.91
CA VAL A 181 -6.59 21.01 0.31
C VAL A 181 -7.28 22.05 -0.57
N ASN A 182 -7.02 23.34 -0.28
CA ASN A 182 -7.46 24.40 -1.17
C ASN A 182 -6.55 24.36 -2.43
N TYR A 183 -7.00 23.63 -3.45
CA TYR A 183 -6.27 23.46 -4.70
C TYR A 183 -5.89 24.79 -5.34
N LEU A 184 -6.75 25.81 -5.27
CA LEU A 184 -6.43 27.15 -5.78
C LEU A 184 -5.24 27.76 -5.05
N HIS A 185 -5.12 27.54 -3.74
CA HIS A 185 -3.98 28.00 -2.96
C HIS A 185 -2.70 27.24 -3.32
N ALA A 186 -2.79 25.92 -3.46
CA ALA A 186 -1.64 25.07 -3.81
C ALA A 186 -1.09 25.37 -5.22
N LEU A 187 -1.97 25.68 -6.18
CA LEU A 187 -1.60 25.95 -7.57
C LEU A 187 -1.20 27.42 -7.82
N ARG A 188 -1.46 28.34 -6.86
CA ARG A 188 -1.30 29.80 -7.05
C ARG A 188 0.09 30.22 -7.53
N ASN A 189 1.14 29.52 -7.08
CA ASN A 189 2.53 29.90 -7.34
C ASN A 189 3.17 29.08 -8.47
N ILE A 190 2.39 28.27 -9.19
CA ILE A 190 2.91 27.50 -10.31
C ILE A 190 3.05 28.43 -11.52
N PRO A 191 4.27 28.65 -12.05
CA PRO A 191 4.46 29.48 -13.22
C PRO A 191 3.81 28.81 -14.45
N LEU A 192 3.07 29.60 -15.24
CA LEU A 192 2.44 29.15 -16.47
C LEU A 192 3.01 29.92 -17.65
N SER A 193 3.37 29.20 -18.72
CA SER A 193 3.73 29.79 -20.01
C SER A 193 2.51 29.79 -20.91
N LEU A 194 2.11 30.97 -21.38
CA LEU A 194 0.97 31.17 -22.26
C LEU A 194 1.48 31.59 -23.64
N PRO A 195 1.55 30.67 -24.62
CA PRO A 195 1.97 31.03 -25.96
C PRO A 195 0.98 31.99 -26.60
N LEU A 196 1.52 32.97 -27.34
CA LEU A 196 0.78 33.93 -28.14
C LEU A 196 1.09 33.66 -29.61
N GLU A 197 0.06 33.50 -30.42
CA GLU A 197 0.22 33.35 -31.87
C GLU A 197 0.01 34.71 -32.55
N ILE A 198 1.07 35.23 -33.19
CA ILE A 198 1.04 36.55 -33.86
C ILE A 198 0.45 36.46 -35.28
N GLY A 199 0.45 35.26 -35.85
CA GLY A 199 -0.11 34.95 -37.16
C GLY A 199 0.63 33.81 -37.85
N ARG A 200 0.09 33.38 -38.99
CA ARG A 200 0.65 32.31 -39.81
C ARG A 200 1.02 32.83 -41.18
N ALA A 201 1.94 32.13 -41.82
CA ALA A 201 2.23 32.30 -43.24
C ALA A 201 2.46 30.92 -43.84
N GLU A 202 1.80 30.66 -44.98
CA GLU A 202 2.08 29.48 -45.77
C GLU A 202 3.18 29.79 -46.78
N VAL A 203 4.32 29.12 -46.64
CA VAL A 203 5.49 29.32 -47.49
C VAL A 203 5.85 27.99 -48.13
N GLY A 204 5.96 27.99 -49.47
CA GLY A 204 6.43 26.82 -50.19
C GLY A 204 7.89 26.51 -49.85
N LEU A 205 8.26 25.22 -49.80
CA LEU A 205 9.58 24.78 -49.38
C LEU A 205 10.73 25.42 -50.17
N GLY A 206 10.56 25.58 -51.49
CA GLY A 206 11.56 26.24 -52.34
C GLY A 206 11.78 27.71 -51.98
N SER A 207 10.72 28.45 -51.63
CA SER A 207 10.81 29.83 -51.17
C SER A 207 11.47 29.92 -49.79
N LEU A 208 11.20 28.95 -48.90
CA LEU A 208 11.81 28.89 -47.57
C LEU A 208 13.33 28.70 -47.63
N MET A 209 13.83 27.93 -48.61
CA MET A 209 15.28 27.74 -48.83
C MET A 209 16.00 28.98 -49.37
N LEU A 210 15.24 29.92 -49.96
CA LEU A 210 15.79 31.15 -50.54
C LEU A 210 15.73 32.35 -49.59
N LEU A 211 15.15 32.19 -48.39
CA LEU A 211 15.02 33.28 -47.43
C LEU A 211 16.40 33.74 -46.93
N GLY A 212 16.64 35.04 -47.05
CA GLY A 212 17.82 35.74 -46.57
C GLY A 212 17.54 36.72 -45.44
N VAL A 213 18.61 37.26 -44.86
CA VAL A 213 18.53 38.34 -43.88
C VAL A 213 17.97 39.59 -44.56
N GLY A 214 16.86 40.12 -44.04
CA GLY A 214 16.19 41.30 -44.58
C GLY A 214 14.92 41.00 -45.37
N ASP A 215 14.64 39.73 -45.66
CA ASP A 215 13.40 39.33 -46.32
C ASP A 215 12.18 39.52 -45.40
N VAL A 216 11.06 39.90 -46.00
CA VAL A 216 9.82 40.21 -45.28
C VAL A 216 8.78 39.11 -45.55
N ILE A 217 8.36 38.42 -44.50
CA ILE A 217 7.27 37.43 -44.55
C ILE A 217 5.99 38.12 -44.07
N ARG A 218 4.99 38.17 -44.96
CA ARG A 218 3.67 38.68 -44.60
C ARG A 218 2.89 37.60 -43.88
N LEU A 219 2.43 37.91 -42.67
CA LEU A 219 1.50 37.06 -41.92
C LEU A 219 0.06 37.28 -42.41
N ASP A 220 -0.79 36.29 -42.17
CA ASP A 220 -2.23 36.31 -42.44
C ASP A 220 -3.03 37.21 -41.48
N THR A 221 -2.40 37.63 -40.38
CA THR A 221 -3.02 38.42 -39.31
C THR A 221 -2.69 39.90 -39.48
N LEU A 222 -3.69 40.76 -39.33
CA LEU A 222 -3.50 42.21 -39.39
C LEU A 222 -3.00 42.75 -38.05
N ALA A 223 -2.11 43.75 -38.08
CA ALA A 223 -1.48 44.32 -36.88
C ALA A 223 -2.46 45.01 -35.91
N ASP A 224 -3.65 45.39 -36.38
CA ASP A 224 -4.71 46.05 -35.62
C ASP A 224 -5.75 45.06 -35.06
N ARG A 225 -5.53 43.75 -35.22
CA ARG A 225 -6.42 42.71 -34.71
C ARG A 225 -5.92 42.14 -33.39
N PRO A 226 -6.83 41.77 -32.48
CA PRO A 226 -6.42 41.12 -31.26
C PRO A 226 -5.89 39.72 -31.57
N LEU A 227 -4.85 39.32 -30.84
CA LEU A 227 -4.16 38.04 -30.96
C LEU A 227 -4.71 37.05 -29.94
N THR A 228 -4.81 35.78 -30.30
CA THR A 228 -5.30 34.74 -29.40
C THR A 228 -4.17 34.22 -28.51
N VAL A 229 -4.41 34.24 -27.19
CA VAL A 229 -3.55 33.64 -26.18
C VAL A 229 -4.01 32.21 -25.93
N MET A 230 -3.06 31.27 -25.99
CA MET A 230 -3.32 29.84 -25.90
C MET A 230 -2.90 29.30 -24.54
N GLY A 231 -3.64 28.31 -24.05
CA GLY A 231 -3.30 27.58 -22.83
C GLY A 231 -2.25 26.49 -23.08
N PRO A 232 -1.75 25.86 -22.00
CA PRO A 232 -0.74 24.79 -22.13
C PRO A 232 -1.18 23.59 -22.97
N GLY A 233 -2.50 23.37 -23.12
CA GLY A 233 -3.08 22.32 -23.97
C GLY A 233 -3.32 22.72 -25.42
N GLY A 234 -3.02 23.96 -25.81
CA GLY A 234 -3.33 24.47 -27.15
C GLY A 234 -4.77 24.96 -27.33
N ASP A 235 -5.54 25.11 -26.25
CA ASP A 235 -6.87 25.70 -26.28
C ASP A 235 -6.79 27.23 -26.22
N ALA A 236 -7.65 27.93 -26.97
CA ALA A 236 -7.75 29.39 -26.91
C ALA A 236 -8.33 29.83 -25.56
N LEU A 237 -7.62 30.69 -24.83
CA LEU A 237 -8.04 31.20 -23.52
C LEU A 237 -8.76 32.55 -23.63
N PHE A 238 -8.11 33.52 -24.25
CA PHE A 238 -8.62 34.89 -24.41
C PHE A 238 -7.88 35.60 -25.55
N ASP A 239 -8.39 36.75 -25.95
CA ASP A 239 -7.78 37.60 -26.96
C ASP A 239 -7.06 38.78 -26.30
N ALA A 240 -6.00 39.30 -26.92
CA ALA A 240 -5.23 40.41 -26.40
C ALA A 240 -4.60 41.28 -27.51
N TYR A 241 -4.46 42.57 -27.26
CA TYR A 241 -3.71 43.47 -28.14
C TYR A 241 -2.24 43.51 -27.73
N LEU A 242 -1.35 43.45 -28.72
CA LEU A 242 0.09 43.61 -28.53
C LEU A 242 0.44 45.11 -28.44
N GLY A 243 1.19 45.48 -27.41
CA GLY A 243 1.61 46.86 -27.19
C GLY A 243 2.95 46.96 -26.48
N LEU A 244 3.24 48.16 -25.98
CA LEU A 244 4.43 48.45 -25.18
C LEU A 244 4.04 49.07 -23.84
N ALA A 245 4.60 48.55 -22.76
CA ALA A 245 4.55 49.15 -21.42
C ALA A 245 5.98 49.21 -20.86
N ASP A 246 6.41 50.38 -20.38
CA ASP A 246 7.77 50.60 -19.86
C ASP A 246 8.88 50.09 -20.80
N GLN A 247 8.74 50.35 -22.11
CA GLN A 247 9.66 49.90 -23.16
C GLN A 247 9.78 48.37 -23.30
N LYS A 248 8.81 47.62 -22.79
CA LYS A 248 8.71 46.15 -22.94
C LYS A 248 7.44 45.79 -23.68
N VAL A 249 7.51 44.71 -24.46
CA VAL A 249 6.33 44.11 -25.09
C VAL A 249 5.35 43.69 -24.01
N ALA A 250 4.10 44.14 -24.15
CA ALA A 250 3.02 43.89 -23.21
C ALA A 250 1.74 43.48 -23.96
N LEU A 251 0.82 42.85 -23.23
CA LEU A 251 -0.47 42.43 -23.75
C LEU A 251 -1.60 43.12 -22.97
N GLU A 252 -2.50 43.77 -23.70
CA GLU A 252 -3.76 44.27 -23.14
C GLU A 252 -4.84 43.21 -23.35
N VAL A 253 -5.33 42.62 -22.26
CA VAL A 253 -6.31 41.52 -22.31
C VAL A 253 -7.69 42.05 -22.69
N VAL A 254 -8.29 41.45 -23.72
CA VAL A 254 -9.66 41.72 -24.14
C VAL A 254 -10.54 40.59 -23.65
N ARG A 255 -11.61 40.94 -22.94
CA ARG A 255 -12.58 39.96 -22.48
C ARG A 255 -13.38 39.45 -23.68
N ARG A 256 -13.36 38.15 -23.95
CA ARG A 256 -14.38 37.52 -24.80
C ARG A 256 -15.69 37.51 -24.02
N ASP A 257 -16.71 38.16 -24.56
CA ASP A 257 -18.10 38.03 -24.08
C ASP A 257 -18.64 36.61 -24.33
#